data_AF-A0A4V3CBV5-F1
#
_entry.id   AF-A0A4V3CBV5-F1
#
_cell.length_a   1.000
_cell.length_b   1.000
_cell.length_c   1.000
_cell.angle_alpha   90.00
_cell.angle_beta   90.00
_cell.angle_gamma   90.00
#
_symmetry.space_group_name_H-M   'P 1'
#
loop_
_entity.id
_entity.type
_entity.pdbx_description
1 polymer ?
#
loop_
_entity_poly.entity_id
_entity_poly.type
_entity_poly.pdbx_seq_one_letter_code
_entity_poly.pdbx_strand_id
1 'polypeptide(L)' 'MAKRFPHKRAFEIDGIMVELFLVQTDATGPFTDFWGVARHDWPADVFDVEADGLRVASAMAVTGYRAGWEDLQSKLQGR' A
#
# COMPACT_ATOMS: atom_id res chain seq x y z
N MET A 1 9.39 21.63 -5.88
CA MET A 1 8.01 21.12 -6.08
C MET A 1 7.73 20.05 -5.05
N ALA A 2 6.79 20.28 -4.14
CA ALA A 2 6.39 19.26 -3.16
C ALA A 2 5.50 18.22 -3.85
N LYS A 3 5.74 16.94 -3.55
CA LYS A 3 4.94 15.85 -4.11
C LYS A 3 3.51 15.95 -3.57
N ARG A 4 2.52 15.96 -4.47
CA ARG A 4 1.10 16.12 -4.11
C ARG A 4 0.67 15.12 -3.03
N PHE A 5 1.15 13.88 -3.10
CA PHE A 5 0.80 12.80 -2.17
C PHE A 5 2.03 11.99 -1.74
N PRO A 6 2.37 11.94 -0.44
CA PRO A 6 3.57 11.27 0.05
C PRO A 6 3.60 9.78 -0.28
N HIS A 7 2.45 9.08 -0.19
CA HIS A 7 2.35 7.62 -0.23
C HIS A 7 2.16 7.00 -1.61
N LYS A 8 1.79 7.78 -2.64
CA LYS A 8 1.61 7.23 -4.00
C LYS A 8 2.92 7.28 -4.78
N ARG A 9 3.38 6.14 -5.27
CA ARG A 9 4.36 6.06 -6.36
C ARG A 9 3.71 5.21 -7.45
N ALA A 10 3.76 5.69 -8.67
CA ALA A 10 3.35 4.92 -9.83
C ALA A 10 4.30 5.27 -10.97
N PHE A 11 4.65 4.28 -11.77
CA PHE A 11 5.49 4.42 -12.95
C PHE A 11 5.18 3.28 -13.91
N GLU A 12 5.56 3.45 -15.18
CA GLU A 12 5.34 2.45 -16.21
C GLU A 12 6.68 1.79 -16.58
N ILE A 13 6.71 0.48 -16.72
CA ILE A 13 7.84 -0.28 -17.29
C ILE A 13 7.29 -1.15 -18.42
N ASP A 14 7.83 -1.00 -19.64
CA ASP A 14 7.47 -1.83 -20.80
C ASP A 14 5.94 -1.93 -21.04
N GLY A 15 5.21 -0.84 -20.84
CA GLY A 15 3.75 -0.79 -20.96
C GLY A 15 2.97 -1.33 -19.76
N ILE A 16 3.64 -1.74 -18.69
CA ILE A 16 3.04 -2.23 -17.44
C ILE A 16 2.99 -1.11 -16.42
N MET A 17 1.78 -0.74 -15.98
CA MET A 17 1.58 0.18 -14.85
C MET A 17 1.98 -0.50 -13.55
N VAL A 18 2.99 0.05 -12.88
CA VAL A 18 3.44 -0.37 -11.55
C VAL A 18 2.99 0.67 -10.54
N GLU A 19 2.12 0.25 -9.62
CA GLU A 19 1.73 1.05 -8.46
C GLU A 19 2.44 0.53 -7.21
N LEU A 20 3.11 1.42 -6.47
CA LEU A 20 3.71 1.10 -5.19
C LEU A 20 2.90 1.72 -4.05
N PHE A 21 2.69 0.92 -3.02
CA PHE A 21 2.20 1.36 -1.73
C PHE A 21 3.40 1.72 -0.84
N LEU A 22 3.37 2.92 -0.27
CA LEU A 22 4.38 3.30 0.71
C LEU A 22 3.88 2.94 2.10
N VAL A 23 4.50 1.88 2.62
CA VAL A 23 4.24 1.36 3.96
C VAL A 23 5.09 2.11 4.98
N GLN A 24 4.45 2.50 6.07
CA GLN A 24 5.02 3.11 7.27
C GLN A 24 4.91 2.11 8.43
N THR A 25 5.60 2.37 9.54
CA THR A 25 5.53 1.51 10.73
C THR A 25 5.31 2.38 11.96
N ASP A 26 4.39 1.96 12.82
CA ASP A 26 4.20 2.51 14.17
C ASP A 26 4.09 1.38 15.22
N ALA A 27 3.66 1.73 16.44
CA ALA A 27 3.54 0.77 17.55
C ALA A 27 2.52 -0.36 17.29
N THR A 28 1.60 -0.19 16.34
CA THR A 28 0.56 -1.17 15.99
C THR A 28 0.95 -2.06 14.82
N GLY A 29 1.95 -1.67 14.03
CA GLY A 29 2.49 -2.45 12.93
C GLY A 29 2.66 -1.67 11.62
N PRO A 30 2.83 -2.39 10.50
CA PRO A 30 2.95 -1.78 9.18
C PRO A 30 1.61 -1.25 8.68
N PHE A 31 1.58 -0.04 8.13
CA PHE A 31 0.36 0.57 7.60
C PHE A 31 0.64 1.44 6.37
N THR A 32 -0.37 1.63 5.53
CA THR A 32 -0.39 2.68 4.51
C THR A 32 -1.41 3.74 4.90
N ASP A 33 -0.95 4.99 4.96
CA ASP A 33 -1.84 6.16 5.06
C ASP A 33 -2.22 6.66 3.66
N PHE A 34 -3.51 6.62 3.36
CA PHE A 34 -4.10 7.16 2.14
C PHE A 34 -4.63 8.57 2.39
N TRP A 35 -3.78 9.55 2.11
CA TRP A 35 -4.10 10.98 2.05
C TRP A 35 -4.58 11.58 3.39
N GLY A 36 -4.22 10.97 4.52
CA GLY A 36 -4.73 11.30 5.85
C GLY A 36 -6.23 11.07 5.99
N VAL A 37 -6.84 10.28 5.11
CA VAL A 37 -8.29 10.00 5.08
C VAL A 37 -8.56 8.59 5.56
N ALA A 38 -7.76 7.67 5.07
CA ALA A 38 -7.98 6.26 5.29
C ALA A 38 -6.64 5.60 5.61
N ARG A 39 -6.70 4.66 6.54
CA ARG A 39 -5.57 3.85 6.95
C ARG A 39 -5.86 2.40 6.56
N HIS A 40 -4.88 1.77 5.94
CA HIS A 40 -4.87 0.33 5.74
C HIS A 40 -3.75 -0.26 6.58
N ASP A 41 -4.11 -1.06 7.58
CA ASP A 41 -3.15 -1.82 8.39
C ASP A 41 -2.82 -3.12 7.65
N TRP A 42 -1.53 -3.32 7.40
CA TRP A 42 -1.02 -4.53 6.79
C TRP A 42 -0.82 -5.60 7.88
N PRO A 43 -0.89 -6.89 7.53
CA PRO A 43 -0.49 -7.93 8.46
C PRO A 43 1.01 -7.82 8.77
N ALA A 44 1.43 -8.28 9.95
CA ALA A 44 2.80 -8.13 10.43
C ALA A 44 3.86 -8.81 9.54
N ASP A 45 3.44 -9.85 8.80
CA ASP A 45 4.25 -10.65 7.86
C ASP A 45 4.26 -10.07 6.44
N VAL A 46 3.79 -8.84 6.23
CA VAL A 46 3.65 -8.24 4.89
C VAL A 46 4.95 -8.29 4.09
N PHE A 47 6.12 -8.21 4.73
CA PHE A 47 7.42 -8.19 4.07
C PHE A 47 8.27 -9.45 4.28
N ASP A 48 7.64 -10.58 4.62
CA ASP A 48 8.34 -11.85 4.86
C ASP A 48 8.79 -12.55 3.56
N VAL A 49 8.39 -12.04 2.40
CA VAL A 49 8.81 -12.54 1.09
C VAL A 49 9.93 -11.67 0.54
N GLU A 50 11.00 -12.32 0.08
CA GLU A 50 12.10 -11.68 -0.63
C GLU A 50 12.14 -12.16 -2.08
N ALA A 51 12.23 -11.22 -3.03
CA ALA A 51 12.40 -11.46 -4.45
C ALA A 51 13.60 -10.64 -4.93
N ASP A 52 14.65 -11.30 -5.41
CA ASP A 52 15.88 -10.65 -5.90
C ASP A 52 16.47 -9.60 -4.94
N GLY A 53 16.50 -9.90 -3.64
CA GLY A 53 17.03 -8.99 -2.61
C GLY A 53 16.06 -7.89 -2.18
N LEU A 54 14.85 -7.85 -2.75
CA LEU A 54 13.80 -6.90 -2.41
C LEU A 54 12.74 -7.57 -1.53
N ARG A 55 12.45 -6.96 -0.38
CA ARG A 55 11.29 -7.34 0.42
C ARG A 55 10.02 -6.92 -0.32
N VAL A 56 9.16 -7.87 -0.62
CA VAL A 56 7.92 -7.66 -1.38
C VAL A 56 6.72 -8.09 -0.56
N ALA A 57 5.57 -7.45 -0.83
CA ALA A 57 4.32 -7.82 -0.20
C ALA A 57 3.97 -9.27 -0.54
N SER A 58 3.66 -10.10 0.47
CA SER A 58 3.18 -11.46 0.21
C SER A 58 1.88 -11.43 -0.61
N ALA A 59 1.68 -12.43 -1.48
CA ALA A 59 0.44 -12.51 -2.28
C ALA A 59 -0.82 -12.54 -1.39
N MET A 60 -0.71 -13.12 -0.20
CA MET A 60 -1.78 -13.15 0.81
C MET A 60 -2.09 -11.75 1.34
N ALA A 61 -1.07 -10.96 1.71
CA ALA A 61 -1.26 -9.58 2.17
C ALA A 61 -1.92 -8.72 1.08
N VAL A 62 -1.49 -8.86 -0.18
CA VAL A 62 -2.12 -8.17 -1.31
C VAL A 62 -3.56 -8.63 -1.54
N THR A 63 -3.85 -9.92 -1.36
CA THR A 63 -5.21 -10.46 -1.49
C THR A 63 -6.13 -9.90 -0.40
N GLY A 64 -5.65 -9.84 0.85
CA GLY A 64 -6.39 -9.22 1.95
C GLY A 64 -6.67 -7.73 1.72
N TYR A 65 -5.68 -6.98 1.23
CA TYR A 65 -5.86 -5.59 0.82
C TYR A 65 -6.95 -5.44 -0.25
N ARG A 66 -6.93 -6.29 -1.29
CA ARG A 66 -7.93 -6.25 -2.37
C ARG A 66 -9.34 -6.61 -1.87
N ALA A 67 -9.46 -7.57 -0.96
CA ALA A 67 -10.75 -7.92 -0.37
C ALA A 67 -11.32 -6.77 0.49
N GLY A 68 -10.46 -6.03 1.19
CA GLY A 68 -10.85 -4.85 1.96
C GLY A 68 -10.94 -3.55 1.14
N TRP A 69 -10.79 -3.61 -0.19
CA TRP A 69 -10.70 -2.41 -1.02
C TRP A 69 -12.00 -1.62 -1.05
N GLU A 70 -13.16 -2.27 -1.10
CA GLU A 70 -14.46 -1.56 -1.15
C GLU A 70 -14.66 -0.69 0.09
N ASP A 71 -14.36 -1.22 1.28
CA ASP A 71 -14.43 -0.48 2.54
C ASP A 71 -13.45 0.70 2.55
N LEU A 72 -12.23 0.48 2.08
CA LEU A 72 -11.22 1.54 1.99
C LEU A 72 -11.66 2.61 0.98
N GLN A 73 -12.18 2.22 -0.17
CA GLN A 73 -12.64 3.09 -1.23
C GLN A 73 -13.82 3.97 -0.78
N SER A 74 -14.75 3.42 0.02
CA SER A 74 -15.86 4.20 0.58
C SER A 74 -15.37 5.39 1.44
N LYS A 75 -14.34 5.16 2.27
CA LYS A 75 -13.71 6.20 3.10
C LYS A 75 -13.03 7.27 2.25
N LEU A 76 -12.50 6.88 1.09
CA LEU A 76 -11.82 7.76 0.16
C LEU A 76 -12.76 8.64 -0.67
N GLN A 77 -13.97 8.16 -0.98
CA GLN A 77 -14.98 8.88 -1.76
C GLN A 77 -15.80 9.88 -0.95
N GLY A 78 -15.74 9.82 0.39
CA GLY A 78 -16.40 10.78 1.29
C GLY A 78 -15.72 12.15 1.41
N ARG A 79 -14.83 12.52 0.47
CA ARG A 79 -14.09 13.79 0.38
C ARG A 79 -14.43 14.52 -0.91
#